data_AF-C4LBE4-F1
#
_entry.id   AF-C4LBE4-F1
#
_cell.length_a   1.000
_cell.length_b   1.000
_cell.length_c   1.000
_cell.angle_alpha   90.00
_cell.angle_beta   90.00
_cell.angle_gamma   90.00
#
_symmetry.space_group_name_H-M   'P 1'
#
loop_
_entity.id
_entity.type
_entity.pdbx_description
1 polymer ?
#
loop_
_entity_poly.entity_id
_entity_poly.type
_entity_poly.pdbx_seq_one_letter_code
_entity_poly.pdbx_strand_id
1 'polypeptide(L)'
;MTILEGDIKLLASERLADTDDGGGRMTGTEVVTGQHNSLFPDISDLDRSYGRVNLRKAFLDIDTDNVDVYYGSYVAVLKPPADPNVAITLFSTEDHFDERAAARDFMERYLARGPRWQGYLYDTQIKGQRAIRFFQRKQQRLPEVGETLDLVGDEGKSTEFEQYVRITKVSSEEREFLVSGYGQSFVRTVVTAEISDPLRFTFEGNTPTPYDNEAQKTGFRETVVADAAEYFGTVPLKSAAAFGSMQCYAETIFTQLVPSSRTETPAIDLTAGGQSSTLTPSDNGVVTTQTVVAIGPNKSWYLGNAAQPGSVSFVIGSATIKDSGGEMVLGGTVVGSIEYQRGVVSFNSQCPDYGTATKTIAFKPAGSVSRISDTMNIPINENTRGYAYTATLRPIPDPGSLIVSFMAQGKWYDLVDNGKGELYGADASYGSGTISFSTGSLMMTLGALPDTGSSILFAWGSPTTSFNRANTPTTQAGVSGVLGDGITFNEWPLLAISA
;
A
#
# COMPACT_ATOMS: atom_id res chain seq x y z
N MET A 1 51.54 29.62 -14.20
CA MET A 1 51.44 30.51 -13.01
C MET A 1 50.18 30.06 -12.30
N THR A 2 50.29 29.57 -11.08
CA THR A 2 49.24 28.79 -10.41
C THR A 2 47.91 29.54 -10.27
N ILE A 3 46.79 28.86 -10.52
CA ILE A 3 45.44 29.32 -10.17
C ILE A 3 45.35 29.46 -8.65
N LEU A 4 45.01 30.65 -8.17
CA LEU A 4 44.91 30.97 -6.74
C LEU A 4 43.46 30.87 -6.26
N GLU A 5 43.28 30.78 -4.94
CA GLU A 5 41.93 30.73 -4.33
C GLU A 5 41.07 31.95 -4.69
N GLY A 6 41.70 33.14 -4.84
CA GLY A 6 41.00 34.36 -5.23
C GLY A 6 40.57 34.42 -6.70
N ASP A 7 41.03 33.50 -7.54
CA ASP A 7 40.64 33.41 -8.95
C ASP A 7 39.30 32.66 -9.11
N ILE A 8 38.87 31.90 -8.08
CA ILE A 8 37.61 31.18 -8.08
C ILE A 8 36.50 32.13 -7.62
N LYS A 9 35.59 32.48 -8.53
CA LYS A 9 34.55 33.48 -8.29
C LYS A 9 33.16 32.90 -8.49
N LEU A 10 32.23 33.36 -7.66
CA LEU A 10 30.80 33.13 -7.85
C LEU A 10 30.23 34.31 -8.65
N LEU A 11 29.69 34.06 -9.83
CA LEU A 11 29.14 35.06 -10.73
C LEU A 11 27.61 35.04 -10.74
N ALA A 12 27.01 36.21 -10.93
CA ALA A 12 25.57 36.38 -11.02
C ALA A 12 25.05 35.97 -12.41
N SER A 13 23.82 35.46 -12.43
CA SER A 13 23.05 35.26 -13.67
C SER A 13 22.57 36.59 -14.26
N GLU A 14 22.26 36.59 -15.56
CA GLU A 14 21.76 37.75 -16.32
C GLU A 14 20.61 38.46 -15.59
N ARG A 15 19.69 37.68 -15.01
CA ARG A 15 18.58 38.17 -14.22
C ARG A 15 18.55 37.50 -12.86
N LEU A 16 19.18 38.14 -11.86
CA LEU A 16 19.16 37.70 -10.47
C LEU A 16 17.81 38.02 -9.76
N ALA A 17 16.70 37.64 -10.37
CA ALA A 17 15.34 37.99 -9.95
C ALA A 17 14.50 36.74 -9.62
N ASP A 18 13.53 36.90 -8.72
CA ASP A 18 12.62 35.81 -8.30
C ASP A 18 11.34 35.81 -9.13
N THR A 19 11.50 36.06 -10.42
CA THR A 19 10.43 36.14 -11.43
C THR A 19 10.58 34.97 -12.39
N ASP A 20 9.53 34.59 -13.11
CA ASP A 20 9.55 33.41 -14.00
C ASP A 20 10.73 33.44 -14.99
N ASP A 21 11.10 34.63 -15.49
CA ASP A 21 12.24 34.81 -16.39
C ASP A 21 13.59 35.06 -15.68
N GLY A 22 13.68 34.82 -14.37
CA GLY A 22 14.93 34.93 -13.60
C GLY A 22 15.93 33.83 -13.98
N GLY A 23 17.24 34.10 -13.96
CA GLY A 23 18.28 33.18 -14.43
C GLY A 23 18.89 33.63 -15.75
N GLY A 24 19.09 32.69 -16.68
CA GLY A 24 19.69 32.95 -18.00
C GLY A 24 21.21 32.80 -18.03
N ARG A 25 21.89 33.64 -18.83
CA ARG A 25 23.33 33.51 -19.09
C ARG A 25 24.20 33.94 -17.91
N MET A 26 25.42 33.43 -17.86
CA MET A 26 26.46 33.92 -16.95
C MET A 26 26.82 35.38 -17.30
N THR A 27 27.01 36.21 -16.27
CA THR A 27 27.52 37.57 -16.43
C THR A 27 28.90 37.70 -15.77
N GLY A 28 29.65 38.75 -16.10
CA GLY A 28 30.89 39.09 -15.38
C GLY A 28 30.67 39.78 -14.03
N THR A 29 29.45 39.80 -13.51
CA THR A 29 29.16 40.46 -12.22
C THR A 29 29.42 39.47 -11.09
N GLU A 30 30.42 39.77 -10.26
CA GLU A 30 30.78 38.94 -9.11
C GLU A 30 29.78 39.08 -7.96
N VAL A 31 29.37 37.96 -7.39
CA VAL A 31 28.64 37.88 -6.12
C VAL A 31 29.67 38.03 -5.00
N VAL A 32 29.86 39.27 -4.55
CA VAL A 32 30.90 39.63 -3.58
C VAL A 32 30.68 38.95 -2.23
N THR A 33 31.74 38.29 -1.75
CA THR A 33 31.77 37.65 -0.42
C THR A 33 31.54 38.67 0.70
N GLY A 34 30.70 38.31 1.67
CA GLY A 34 30.44 39.12 2.88
C GLY A 34 29.53 40.33 2.66
N GLN A 35 29.13 40.62 1.43
CA GLN A 35 28.07 41.59 1.15
C GLN A 35 26.70 40.98 1.48
N HIS A 36 25.88 41.74 2.20
CA HIS A 36 24.52 41.34 2.51
C HIS A 36 23.64 41.46 1.26
N ASN A 37 22.71 40.53 1.11
CA ASN A 37 21.73 40.52 0.04
C ASN A 37 22.29 40.39 -1.39
N SER A 38 23.51 39.87 -1.52
CA SER A 38 24.16 39.70 -2.84
C SER A 38 23.49 38.66 -3.73
N LEU A 39 22.86 37.63 -3.14
CA LEU A 39 22.20 36.55 -3.89
C LEU A 39 20.70 36.49 -3.62
N PHE A 40 20.32 36.52 -2.35
CA PHE A 40 18.93 36.54 -1.90
C PHE A 40 18.66 37.82 -1.12
N PRO A 41 17.51 38.48 -1.32
CA PRO A 41 17.11 39.61 -0.49
C PRO A 41 16.76 39.16 0.93
N ASP A 42 16.61 40.13 1.84
CA ASP A 42 16.12 39.87 3.20
C ASP A 42 14.73 39.24 3.19
N ILE A 43 14.49 38.36 4.18
CA ILE A 43 13.22 37.64 4.35
C ILE A 43 12.22 38.56 5.04
N SER A 44 11.06 38.79 4.41
CA SER A 44 9.99 39.59 4.99
C SER A 44 9.18 38.83 6.06
N ASP A 45 8.51 39.54 6.96
CA ASP A 45 7.63 38.92 7.97
C ASP A 45 6.43 38.20 7.34
N LEU A 46 6.02 38.64 6.15
CA LEU A 46 4.99 38.00 5.36
C LEU A 46 5.49 36.65 4.81
N ASP A 47 6.71 36.62 4.27
CA ASP A 47 7.33 35.37 3.80
C ASP A 47 7.53 34.37 4.95
N ARG A 48 7.83 34.86 6.16
CA ARG A 48 7.87 34.01 7.37
C ARG A 48 6.52 33.42 7.74
N SER A 49 5.44 34.15 7.52
CA SER A 49 4.08 33.75 7.94
C SER A 49 3.42 32.80 6.93
N TYR A 50 3.58 33.06 5.63
CA TYR A 50 2.95 32.27 4.57
C TYR A 50 3.85 31.15 4.04
N GLY A 51 5.15 31.24 4.27
CA GLY A 51 6.15 30.40 3.61
C GLY A 51 6.34 30.82 2.16
N ARG A 52 7.59 30.85 1.70
CA ARG A 52 7.95 31.20 0.31
C ARG A 52 9.14 30.38 -0.17
N VAL A 53 9.15 30.05 -1.46
CA VAL A 53 10.28 29.41 -2.15
C VAL A 53 10.93 30.40 -3.10
N ASN A 54 12.19 30.74 -2.84
CA ASN A 54 13.01 31.59 -3.70
C ASN A 54 14.04 30.72 -4.43
N LEU A 55 14.23 30.96 -5.73
CA LEU A 55 15.25 30.26 -6.54
C LEU A 55 16.13 31.31 -7.20
N ARG A 56 17.44 31.07 -7.18
CA ARG A 56 18.46 31.94 -7.76
C ARG A 56 19.48 31.09 -8.49
N LYS A 57 19.81 31.51 -9.71
CA LYS A 57 20.91 30.93 -10.48
C LYS A 57 22.18 31.74 -10.25
N ALA A 58 23.26 31.02 -9.93
CA ALA A 58 24.61 31.55 -9.82
C ALA A 58 25.56 30.62 -10.57
N PHE A 59 26.69 31.15 -11.02
CA PHE A 59 27.71 30.41 -11.77
C PHE A 59 29.01 30.39 -10.99
N LEU A 60 29.72 29.28 -11.06
CA LEU A 60 31.09 29.20 -10.58
C LEU A 60 32.02 29.35 -11.78
N ASP A 61 32.88 30.35 -11.73
CA ASP A 61 33.82 30.65 -12.81
C ASP A 61 35.23 30.88 -12.26
N ILE A 62 36.22 30.70 -13.13
CA ILE A 62 37.63 30.94 -12.80
C ILE A 62 38.08 32.15 -13.60
N ASP A 63 38.24 33.25 -12.91
CA ASP A 63 38.68 34.50 -13.49
C ASP A 63 40.22 34.56 -13.45
N THR A 64 40.85 33.99 -14.47
CA THR A 64 42.31 34.02 -14.61
C THR A 64 42.74 34.23 -16.07
N ASP A 65 43.75 35.06 -16.28
CA ASP A 65 44.34 35.32 -17.60
C ASP A 65 45.39 34.28 -18.01
N ASN A 66 45.54 33.19 -17.23
CA ASN A 66 46.53 32.14 -17.47
C ASN A 66 45.97 30.98 -18.33
N VAL A 67 46.87 30.07 -18.73
CA VAL A 67 46.54 28.86 -19.51
C VAL A 67 46.81 27.58 -18.71
N ASP A 68 46.87 27.69 -17.38
CA ASP A 68 47.18 26.56 -16.51
C ASP A 68 45.98 25.59 -16.47
N VAL A 69 46.26 24.29 -16.35
CA VAL A 69 45.21 23.26 -16.41
C VAL A 69 44.36 23.31 -15.14
N TYR A 70 43.06 23.50 -15.34
CA TYR A 70 42.07 23.45 -14.28
C TYR A 70 41.56 22.02 -14.04
N TYR A 71 41.63 21.57 -12.78
CA TYR A 71 41.24 20.21 -12.37
C TYR A 71 39.81 20.09 -11.84
N GLY A 72 39.02 21.16 -11.94
CA GLY A 72 37.63 21.19 -11.47
C GLY A 72 37.45 21.94 -10.15
N SER A 73 36.20 22.29 -9.89
CA SER A 73 35.73 22.92 -8.65
C SER A 73 34.43 22.28 -8.22
N TYR A 74 34.10 22.43 -6.95
CA TYR A 74 32.82 22.06 -6.40
C TYR A 74 32.25 23.23 -5.59
N VAL A 75 30.93 23.30 -5.53
CA VAL A 75 30.21 24.19 -4.61
C VAL A 75 29.66 23.33 -3.50
N ALA A 76 29.82 23.77 -2.25
CA ALA A 76 29.22 23.13 -1.10
C ALA A 76 28.60 24.19 -0.19
N VAL A 77 27.44 23.87 0.38
CA VAL A 77 26.93 24.57 1.56
C VAL A 77 27.67 23.98 2.76
N LEU A 78 28.33 24.82 3.56
CA LEU A 78 29.10 24.36 4.73
C LEU A 78 28.41 24.65 6.05
N LYS A 79 27.59 25.71 6.10
CA LYS A 79 26.90 26.13 7.32
C LYS A 79 25.41 26.29 7.01
N PRO A 80 24.53 25.59 7.76
CA PRO A 80 23.10 25.79 7.61
C PRO A 80 22.69 27.20 8.09
N PRO A 81 21.54 27.72 7.63
CA PRO A 81 20.98 28.97 8.14
C PRO A 81 20.82 28.95 9.67
N ALA A 82 20.99 30.11 10.30
CA ALA A 82 20.82 30.24 11.76
C ALA A 82 19.35 30.16 12.20
N ASP A 83 18.42 30.50 11.30
CA ASP A 83 16.98 30.39 11.54
C ASP A 83 16.52 28.96 11.19
N PRO A 84 15.95 28.20 12.13
CA PRO A 84 15.53 26.82 11.90
C PRO A 84 14.38 26.68 10.89
N ASN A 85 13.67 27.77 10.57
CA ASN A 85 12.60 27.77 9.57
C ASN A 85 13.10 28.05 8.14
N VAL A 86 14.40 28.28 7.96
CA VAL A 86 15.01 28.58 6.66
C VAL A 86 15.87 27.39 6.26
N ALA A 87 15.53 26.76 5.13
CA ALA A 87 16.34 25.74 4.49
C ALA A 87 17.02 26.33 3.25
N ILE A 88 18.25 25.90 2.99
CA ILE A 88 18.98 26.20 1.75
C ILE A 88 19.41 24.87 1.14
N THR A 89 19.15 24.71 -0.15
CA THR A 89 19.53 23.57 -0.96
C THR A 89 20.11 24.05 -2.28
N LEU A 90 21.06 23.30 -2.80
CA LEU A 90 21.61 23.46 -4.14
C LEU A 90 21.09 22.32 -5.01
N PHE A 91 20.77 22.62 -6.25
CA PHE A 91 20.47 21.62 -7.28
C PHE A 91 20.98 22.16 -8.62
N SER A 92 21.12 21.27 -9.59
CA SER A 92 21.50 21.61 -10.95
C SER A 92 20.48 21.02 -11.91
N THR A 93 20.09 21.81 -12.91
CA THR A 93 19.32 21.35 -14.08
C THR A 93 20.23 20.85 -15.20
N GLU A 94 21.56 20.96 -15.01
CA GLU A 94 22.60 20.75 -16.03
C GLU A 94 22.50 21.66 -17.26
N ASP A 95 21.61 22.64 -17.25
CA ASP A 95 21.45 23.62 -18.32
C ASP A 95 22.10 24.96 -17.96
N HIS A 96 23.08 25.36 -18.78
CA HIS A 96 23.79 26.62 -18.62
C HIS A 96 22.90 27.86 -18.84
N PHE A 97 21.72 27.71 -19.45
CA PHE A 97 20.85 28.83 -19.84
C PHE A 97 19.45 28.79 -19.23
N ASP A 98 19.17 27.85 -18.31
CA ASP A 98 17.85 27.75 -17.71
C ASP A 98 17.37 29.04 -17.02
N GLU A 99 16.06 29.22 -17.09
CA GLU A 99 15.30 30.26 -16.39
C GLU A 99 14.52 29.62 -15.23
N ARG A 100 14.09 30.44 -14.27
CA ARG A 100 13.40 30.02 -13.05
C ARG A 100 12.18 29.18 -13.36
N ALA A 101 11.41 29.51 -14.40
CA ALA A 101 10.26 28.72 -14.82
C ALA A 101 10.66 27.27 -15.15
N ALA A 102 11.72 27.08 -15.95
CA ALA A 102 12.22 25.75 -16.30
C ALA A 102 12.81 25.01 -15.09
N ALA A 103 13.55 25.71 -14.22
CA ALA A 103 14.09 25.14 -12.99
C ALA A 103 13.00 24.74 -11.98
N ARG A 104 11.92 25.53 -11.88
CA ARG A 104 10.73 25.19 -11.09
C ARG A 104 10.04 23.96 -11.66
N ASP A 105 9.81 23.91 -12.97
CA ASP A 105 9.19 22.76 -13.61
C ASP A 105 10.04 21.49 -13.42
N PHE A 106 11.36 21.61 -13.45
CA PHE A 106 12.28 20.51 -13.14
C PHE A 106 12.17 20.04 -11.69
N MET A 107 12.10 20.97 -10.73
CA MET A 107 11.87 20.66 -9.31
C MET A 107 10.50 20.02 -9.06
N GLU A 108 9.47 20.42 -9.79
CA GLU A 108 8.10 19.89 -9.68
C GLU A 108 7.95 18.51 -10.36
N ARG A 109 8.80 18.19 -11.35
CA ARG A 109 8.89 16.89 -12.02
C ARG A 109 9.56 15.83 -11.14
N TYR A 110 9.01 15.59 -9.96
CA TYR A 110 9.43 14.47 -9.10
C TYR A 110 8.72 13.15 -9.46
N LEU A 111 7.62 13.25 -10.20
CA LEU A 111 6.76 12.14 -10.54
C LEU A 111 6.86 11.91 -12.05
N ALA A 112 7.36 10.74 -12.43
CA ALA A 112 7.34 10.26 -13.79
C ALA A 112 6.12 9.37 -14.03
N ARG A 113 5.78 9.21 -15.31
CA ARG A 113 4.72 8.31 -15.74
C ARG A 113 5.04 6.87 -15.31
N GLY A 114 4.19 6.34 -14.45
CA GLY A 114 4.24 4.96 -14.01
C GLY A 114 3.43 4.01 -14.89
N PRO A 115 3.25 2.77 -14.40
CA PRO A 115 2.38 1.80 -15.04
C PRO A 115 0.93 2.31 -15.07
N ARG A 116 0.12 1.74 -15.97
CA ARG A 116 -1.29 2.10 -16.07
C ARG A 116 -2.04 1.68 -14.81
N TRP A 117 -2.84 2.59 -14.28
CA TRP A 117 -3.77 2.30 -13.20
C TRP A 117 -4.81 1.29 -13.71
N GLN A 118 -5.15 0.29 -12.90
CA GLN A 118 -6.12 -0.77 -13.26
C GLN A 118 -7.57 -0.29 -13.09
N GLY A 119 -7.92 0.78 -13.80
CA GLY A 119 -9.23 1.41 -13.79
C GLY A 119 -9.43 2.34 -14.99
N TYR A 120 -10.65 2.82 -15.17
CA TYR A 120 -11.02 3.67 -16.30
C TYR A 120 -11.76 4.90 -15.80
N LEU A 121 -11.39 6.08 -16.30
CA LEU A 121 -12.14 7.32 -16.05
C LEU A 121 -13.60 7.13 -16.43
N TYR A 122 -14.50 7.52 -15.53
CA TYR A 122 -15.93 7.35 -15.66
C TYR A 122 -16.56 8.62 -16.21
N ASP A 123 -16.94 8.59 -17.48
CA ASP A 123 -17.47 9.75 -18.20
C ASP A 123 -16.45 10.92 -18.29
N THR A 124 -16.77 11.93 -19.10
CA THR A 124 -15.87 13.06 -19.35
C THR A 124 -15.71 13.94 -18.11
N GLN A 125 -14.46 14.09 -17.67
CA GLN A 125 -14.09 15.02 -16.60
C GLN A 125 -13.74 16.38 -17.23
N ILE A 126 -14.42 17.43 -16.79
CA ILE A 126 -14.37 18.75 -17.42
C ILE A 126 -13.30 19.60 -16.74
N LYS A 127 -12.58 20.40 -17.53
CA LYS A 127 -11.71 21.47 -17.02
C LYS A 127 -12.39 22.26 -15.89
N GLY A 128 -11.68 22.44 -14.77
CA GLY A 128 -12.13 23.15 -13.58
C GLY A 128 -12.75 22.26 -12.49
N GLN A 129 -13.04 21.00 -12.78
CA GLN A 129 -13.52 20.06 -11.76
C GLN A 129 -12.42 19.77 -10.72
N ARG A 130 -12.84 19.60 -9.46
CA ARG A 130 -11.97 19.27 -8.30
C ARG A 130 -12.15 17.84 -7.80
N ALA A 131 -12.80 17.00 -8.59
CA ALA A 131 -12.90 15.58 -8.32
C ALA A 131 -12.88 14.84 -9.65
N ILE A 132 -12.23 13.68 -9.65
CA ILE A 132 -12.25 12.73 -10.75
C ILE A 132 -13.08 11.52 -10.35
N ARG A 133 -13.82 10.98 -11.30
CA ARG A 133 -14.56 9.73 -11.13
C ARG A 133 -14.01 8.67 -12.06
N PHE A 134 -13.80 7.47 -11.54
CA PHE A 134 -13.33 6.34 -12.33
C PHE A 134 -13.95 5.03 -11.80
N PHE A 135 -14.03 4.02 -12.64
CA PHE A 135 -14.52 2.69 -12.25
C PHE A 135 -13.38 1.66 -12.31
N GLN A 136 -13.38 0.75 -11.33
CA GLN A 136 -12.40 -0.34 -11.23
C GLN A 136 -13.06 -1.65 -10.76
N ARG A 137 -12.30 -2.75 -10.78
CA ARG A 137 -12.77 -4.03 -10.21
C ARG A 137 -12.80 -3.94 -8.68
N LYS A 138 -13.70 -4.69 -8.05
CA LYS A 138 -13.83 -4.79 -6.59
C LYS A 138 -12.54 -5.24 -5.88
N GLN A 139 -11.74 -6.09 -6.54
CA GLN A 139 -10.48 -6.60 -5.99
C GLN A 139 -9.30 -5.63 -6.14
N GLN A 140 -9.46 -4.52 -6.87
CA GLN A 140 -8.37 -3.57 -7.10
C GLN A 140 -8.24 -2.61 -5.94
N ARG A 141 -6.99 -2.25 -5.62
CA ARG A 141 -6.67 -1.27 -4.58
C ARG A 141 -7.35 0.06 -4.92
N LEU A 142 -7.95 0.71 -3.92
CA LEU A 142 -8.36 2.11 -4.05
C LEU A 142 -7.10 2.98 -3.97
N PRO A 143 -7.05 4.16 -4.63
CA PRO A 143 -5.94 5.06 -4.40
C PRO A 143 -5.92 5.52 -2.94
N GLU A 144 -4.73 5.83 -2.45
CA GLU A 144 -4.55 6.33 -1.09
C GLU A 144 -4.68 7.85 -1.03
N VAL A 145 -5.12 8.37 0.12
CA VAL A 145 -5.15 9.82 0.33
C VAL A 145 -3.71 10.33 0.36
N GLY A 146 -3.40 11.31 -0.50
CA GLY A 146 -2.07 11.85 -0.69
C GLY A 146 -1.32 11.26 -1.88
N GLU A 147 -1.79 10.15 -2.45
CA GLU A 147 -1.25 9.54 -3.68
C GLU A 147 -1.47 10.49 -4.87
N THR A 148 -0.50 10.50 -5.79
CA THR A 148 -0.60 11.28 -7.02
C THR A 148 -0.81 10.33 -8.19
N LEU A 149 -1.77 10.65 -9.05
CA LEU A 149 -2.05 9.93 -10.28
C LEU A 149 -1.78 10.83 -11.47
N ASP A 150 -1.49 10.23 -12.62
CA ASP A 150 -1.27 10.96 -13.87
C ASP A 150 -2.40 10.68 -14.87
N LEU A 151 -2.92 11.77 -15.46
CA LEU A 151 -3.94 11.75 -16.50
C LEU A 151 -3.32 12.23 -17.81
N VAL A 152 -3.27 11.35 -18.82
CA VAL A 152 -2.71 11.65 -20.14
C VAL A 152 -3.81 11.67 -21.19
N GLY A 153 -4.15 12.85 -21.70
CA GLY A 153 -5.06 13.03 -22.82
C GLY A 153 -4.32 12.83 -24.15
N ASP A 154 -5.00 12.22 -25.13
CA ASP A 154 -4.44 11.98 -26.47
C ASP A 154 -3.08 11.24 -26.48
N GLU A 155 -2.91 10.31 -25.54
CA GLU A 155 -1.67 9.51 -25.38
C GLU A 155 -1.22 8.91 -26.72
N GLY A 156 0.02 9.21 -27.12
CA GLY A 156 0.63 8.74 -28.37
C GLY A 156 0.26 9.53 -29.62
N LYS A 157 -0.41 10.68 -29.51
CA LYS A 157 -0.70 11.59 -30.62
C LYS A 157 0.09 12.89 -30.51
N SER A 158 0.15 13.68 -31.58
CA SER A 158 0.81 15.00 -31.58
C SER A 158 0.10 16.05 -30.71
N THR A 159 -1.12 15.76 -30.23
CA THR A 159 -1.93 16.62 -29.35
C THR A 159 -1.89 16.15 -27.89
N GLU A 160 -0.92 15.32 -27.50
CA GLU A 160 -0.80 14.79 -26.15
C GLU A 160 -0.66 15.91 -25.10
N PHE A 161 -1.42 15.79 -24.01
CA PHE A 161 -1.31 16.66 -22.84
C PHE A 161 -1.47 15.83 -21.57
N GLU A 162 -0.77 16.21 -20.49
CA GLU A 162 -0.78 15.47 -19.24
C GLU A 162 -1.10 16.36 -18.03
N GLN A 163 -1.60 15.75 -16.96
CA GLN A 163 -1.80 16.41 -15.68
C GLN A 163 -1.65 15.42 -14.52
N TYR A 164 -0.69 15.71 -13.66
CA TYR A 164 -0.57 15.11 -12.33
C TYR A 164 -1.66 15.65 -11.40
N VAL A 165 -2.39 14.74 -10.76
CA VAL A 165 -3.48 15.05 -9.83
C VAL A 165 -3.22 14.36 -8.49
N ARG A 166 -3.04 15.17 -7.44
CA ARG A 166 -2.87 14.65 -6.09
C ARG A 166 -4.23 14.47 -5.42
N ILE A 167 -4.44 13.31 -4.84
CA ILE A 167 -5.70 12.92 -4.23
C ILE A 167 -5.76 13.44 -2.80
N THR A 168 -6.81 14.18 -2.46
CA THR A 168 -7.06 14.71 -1.12
C THR A 168 -8.06 13.86 -0.34
N LYS A 169 -8.94 13.15 -1.04
CA LYS A 169 -9.97 12.30 -0.43
C LYS A 169 -10.46 11.26 -1.42
N VAL A 170 -10.80 10.08 -0.92
CA VAL A 170 -11.30 8.96 -1.72
C VAL A 170 -12.61 8.47 -1.13
N SER A 171 -13.59 8.26 -2.00
CA SER A 171 -14.85 7.60 -1.68
C SER A 171 -15.18 6.58 -2.77
N SER A 172 -15.78 5.46 -2.40
CA SER A 172 -16.12 4.40 -3.33
C SER A 172 -17.54 3.89 -3.09
N GLU A 173 -18.21 3.52 -4.18
CA GLU A 173 -19.53 2.89 -4.16
C GLU A 173 -19.54 1.72 -5.14
N GLU A 174 -20.17 0.61 -4.75
CA GLU A 174 -20.44 -0.49 -5.68
C GLU A 174 -21.70 -0.15 -6.47
N ARG A 175 -21.56 -0.04 -7.79
CA ARG A 175 -22.68 0.25 -8.68
C ARG A 175 -22.87 -0.89 -9.67
N GLU A 176 -24.12 -1.29 -9.81
CA GLU A 176 -24.54 -2.26 -10.81
C GLU A 176 -24.84 -1.54 -12.13
N PHE A 177 -24.23 -2.00 -13.21
CA PHE A 177 -24.40 -1.46 -14.55
C PHE A 177 -25.09 -2.48 -15.45
N LEU A 178 -25.95 -1.97 -16.33
CA LEU A 178 -26.67 -2.77 -17.33
C LEU A 178 -25.95 -2.68 -18.68
N VAL A 179 -25.60 -3.83 -19.27
CA VAL A 179 -25.04 -3.88 -20.62
C VAL A 179 -26.18 -3.83 -21.64
N SER A 180 -26.22 -2.78 -22.46
CA SER A 180 -27.12 -2.72 -23.62
C SER A 180 -26.74 -3.82 -24.62
N GLY A 181 -27.64 -4.79 -24.83
CA GLY A 181 -27.47 -5.89 -25.79
C GLY A 181 -27.07 -7.25 -25.20
N TYR A 182 -26.84 -7.37 -23.89
CA TYR A 182 -26.39 -8.63 -23.26
C TYR A 182 -27.27 -9.12 -22.09
N GLY A 183 -28.18 -8.28 -21.56
CA GLY A 183 -29.18 -8.68 -20.56
C GLY A 183 -28.65 -9.11 -19.19
N GLN A 184 -27.33 -9.05 -18.96
CA GLN A 184 -26.69 -9.34 -17.69
C GLN A 184 -26.17 -8.05 -17.07
N SER A 185 -26.39 -7.91 -15.76
CA SER A 185 -25.81 -6.84 -14.96
C SER A 185 -24.41 -7.22 -14.49
N PHE A 186 -23.55 -6.22 -14.33
CA PHE A 186 -22.22 -6.40 -13.76
C PHE A 186 -21.95 -5.31 -12.73
N VAL A 187 -21.20 -5.66 -11.69
CA VAL A 187 -20.87 -4.75 -10.60
C VAL A 187 -19.46 -4.20 -10.82
N ARG A 188 -19.30 -2.88 -10.75
CA ARG A 188 -18.01 -2.21 -10.68
C ARG A 188 -17.99 -1.28 -9.47
N THR A 189 -16.79 -1.06 -8.93
CA THR A 189 -16.59 -0.06 -7.89
C THR A 189 -16.34 1.28 -8.57
N VAL A 190 -17.26 2.23 -8.38
CA VAL A 190 -17.10 3.62 -8.82
C VAL A 190 -16.39 4.36 -7.69
N VAL A 191 -15.24 4.94 -8.01
CA VAL A 191 -14.42 5.71 -7.10
C VAL A 191 -14.54 7.17 -7.46
N THR A 192 -14.84 8.00 -6.46
CA THR A 192 -14.79 9.46 -6.56
C THR A 192 -13.60 9.93 -5.72
N ALA A 193 -12.57 10.44 -6.40
CA ALA A 193 -11.38 11.00 -5.77
C ALA A 193 -11.41 12.53 -5.89
N GLU A 194 -11.39 13.23 -4.75
CA GLU A 194 -11.19 14.68 -4.72
C GLU A 194 -9.71 14.98 -4.97
N ILE A 195 -9.43 16.01 -5.76
CA ILE A 195 -8.08 16.38 -6.19
C ILE A 195 -7.71 17.77 -5.64
N SER A 196 -6.42 17.97 -5.35
CA SER A 196 -5.90 19.25 -4.82
C SER A 196 -6.12 20.40 -5.79
N ASP A 197 -5.68 20.18 -7.03
CA ASP A 197 -5.68 21.17 -8.09
C ASP A 197 -6.82 20.90 -9.07
N PRO A 198 -7.58 21.93 -9.48
CA PRO A 198 -8.61 21.74 -10.48
C PRO A 198 -8.03 21.25 -11.81
N LEU A 199 -8.80 20.45 -12.54
CA LEU A 199 -8.39 19.97 -13.87
C LEU A 199 -8.11 21.16 -14.80
N ARG A 200 -6.91 21.22 -15.38
CA ARG A 200 -6.49 22.26 -16.34
C ARG A 200 -6.98 21.96 -17.76
N PHE A 201 -7.23 20.68 -18.03
CA PHE A 201 -7.71 20.15 -19.30
C PHE A 201 -8.98 19.31 -19.11
N THR A 202 -9.67 19.03 -20.20
CA THR A 202 -10.82 18.11 -20.21
C THR A 202 -10.33 16.72 -20.59
N PHE A 203 -10.68 15.72 -19.79
CA PHE A 203 -10.29 14.33 -19.98
C PHE A 203 -11.52 13.48 -20.33
N GLU A 204 -11.50 12.81 -21.48
CA GLU A 204 -12.60 11.95 -21.88
C GLU A 204 -12.57 10.61 -21.12
N GLY A 205 -13.69 10.24 -20.51
CA GLY A 205 -13.85 8.96 -19.83
C GLY A 205 -14.48 7.87 -20.69
N ASN A 206 -14.31 6.64 -20.26
CA ASN A 206 -14.92 5.46 -20.84
C ASN A 206 -16.35 5.29 -20.32
N THR A 207 -17.18 4.62 -21.12
CA THR A 207 -18.46 4.10 -20.66
C THR A 207 -18.25 2.81 -19.87
N PRO A 208 -19.06 2.53 -18.83
CA PRO A 208 -18.95 1.30 -18.06
C PRO A 208 -19.01 0.07 -18.96
N THR A 209 -18.02 -0.80 -18.84
CA THR A 209 -17.90 -2.02 -19.64
C THR A 209 -17.54 -3.22 -18.73
N PRO A 210 -18.10 -4.41 -19.02
CA PRO A 210 -17.70 -5.63 -18.33
C PRO A 210 -16.31 -6.11 -18.77
N TYR A 211 -15.74 -5.56 -19.85
CA TYR A 211 -14.49 -6.04 -20.44
C TYR A 211 -13.23 -5.32 -19.93
N ASP A 212 -12.20 -6.13 -19.70
CA ASP A 212 -10.82 -5.81 -19.31
C ASP A 212 -9.97 -5.07 -20.34
N ASN A 213 -10.35 -5.13 -21.61
CA ASN A 213 -9.49 -4.80 -22.76
C ASN A 213 -9.97 -3.60 -23.56
N GLU A 214 -10.83 -2.77 -22.99
CA GLU A 214 -11.36 -1.59 -23.67
C GLU A 214 -10.25 -0.55 -23.85
N ALA A 215 -10.22 0.11 -25.01
CA ALA A 215 -9.28 1.20 -25.25
C ALA A 215 -9.58 2.36 -24.29
N GLN A 216 -8.63 2.71 -23.43
CA GLN A 216 -8.72 3.90 -22.59
C GLN A 216 -8.77 5.15 -23.48
N LYS A 217 -9.75 6.02 -23.25
CA LYS A 217 -9.82 7.32 -23.94
C LYS A 217 -8.81 8.31 -23.39
N THR A 218 -8.64 8.30 -22.07
CA THR A 218 -7.61 9.04 -21.34
C THR A 218 -6.70 8.01 -20.67
N GLY A 219 -5.39 8.12 -20.89
CA GLY A 219 -4.40 7.31 -20.20
C GLY A 219 -4.45 7.62 -18.70
N PHE A 220 -4.74 6.60 -17.89
CA PHE A 220 -4.81 6.73 -16.44
C PHE A 220 -3.66 5.94 -15.82
N ARG A 221 -2.75 6.63 -15.12
CA ARG A 221 -1.46 6.06 -14.71
C ARG A 221 -1.16 6.31 -13.24
N GLU A 222 -0.46 5.35 -12.65
CA GLU A 222 0.27 5.57 -11.42
C GLU A 222 1.45 6.51 -11.70
N THR A 223 1.91 7.20 -10.68
CA THR A 223 3.16 7.94 -10.76
C THR A 223 4.26 7.15 -10.09
N VAL A 224 5.41 7.06 -10.74
CA VAL A 224 6.63 6.54 -10.09
C VAL A 224 7.49 7.74 -9.75
N VAL A 225 8.10 7.72 -8.58
CA VAL A 225 9.13 8.70 -8.24
C VAL A 225 10.30 8.48 -9.19
N ALA A 226 10.58 9.48 -10.01
CA ALA A 226 11.85 9.54 -10.74
C ALA A 226 12.75 10.49 -9.97
N ASP A 227 13.88 9.99 -9.48
CA ASP A 227 14.98 10.83 -9.00
C ASP A 227 15.54 11.60 -10.20
N ALA A 228 14.89 12.72 -10.54
CA ALA A 228 15.33 13.60 -11.61
C ALA A 228 16.35 14.63 -11.07
N ALA A 229 16.26 15.02 -9.80
CA ALA A 229 17.06 16.08 -9.22
C ALA A 229 17.82 15.60 -7.98
N GLU A 230 19.15 15.71 -8.02
CA GLU A 230 19.98 15.58 -6.82
C GLU A 230 20.01 16.91 -6.07
N TYR A 231 19.65 16.87 -4.78
CA TYR A 231 19.67 18.03 -3.90
C TYR A 231 20.85 17.94 -2.93
N PHE A 232 21.64 19.00 -2.87
CA PHE A 232 22.79 19.13 -1.99
C PHE A 232 22.50 20.14 -0.88
N GLY A 233 22.80 19.78 0.36
CA GLY A 233 22.58 20.65 1.51
C GLY A 233 23.48 20.26 2.69
N THR A 234 23.29 20.96 3.82
CA THR A 234 24.04 20.69 5.05
C THR A 234 23.09 20.48 6.20
N VAL A 235 23.35 19.46 7.02
CA VAL A 235 22.62 19.19 8.25
C VAL A 235 23.62 19.04 9.40
N PRO A 236 23.33 19.58 10.59
CA PRO A 236 24.17 19.35 11.75
C PRO A 236 24.23 17.86 12.13
N LEU A 237 25.34 17.46 12.76
CA LEU A 237 25.47 16.13 13.32
C LEU A 237 24.63 16.02 14.60
N LYS A 238 23.92 14.90 14.74
CA LYS A 238 23.11 14.56 15.93
C LYS A 238 23.98 14.36 17.16
N SER A 239 25.22 13.90 16.98
CA SER A 239 26.22 13.73 18.03
C SER A 239 27.60 14.14 17.51
N ALA A 240 28.44 14.67 18.41
CA ALA A 240 29.80 15.06 18.05
C ALA A 240 30.60 13.82 17.60
N ALA A 241 31.07 13.81 16.36
CA ALA A 241 31.95 12.77 15.84
C ALA A 241 33.40 13.08 16.24
N ALA A 242 34.12 12.09 16.77
CA ALA A 242 35.54 12.23 17.07
C ALA A 242 36.39 12.05 15.80
N PHE A 243 37.57 12.66 15.75
CA PHE A 243 38.51 12.46 14.65
C PHE A 243 38.91 10.97 14.55
N GLY A 244 38.79 10.38 13.36
CA GLY A 244 39.00 8.93 13.13
C GLY A 244 37.76 8.06 13.32
N SER A 245 36.59 8.64 13.61
CA SER A 245 35.32 7.89 13.63
C SER A 245 34.97 7.39 12.22
N MET A 246 34.68 6.10 12.09
CA MET A 246 34.29 5.49 10.81
C MET A 246 32.81 5.74 10.45
N GLN A 247 32.04 6.33 11.37
CA GLN A 247 30.62 6.61 11.21
C GLN A 247 30.27 7.94 11.89
N CYS A 248 29.37 8.71 11.29
CA CYS A 248 28.79 9.92 11.87
C CYS A 248 27.26 9.90 11.71
N TYR A 249 26.55 10.45 12.68
CA TYR A 249 25.09 10.49 12.68
C TYR A 249 24.62 11.90 12.37
N ALA A 250 23.95 12.09 11.23
CA ALA A 250 23.25 13.33 10.90
C ALA A 250 21.90 13.40 11.64
N GLU A 251 21.41 14.60 11.93
CA GLU A 251 20.09 14.78 12.56
C GLU A 251 18.94 14.30 11.66
N THR A 252 19.07 14.53 10.35
CA THR A 252 18.13 14.09 9.31
C THR A 252 18.86 14.04 7.97
N ILE A 253 18.35 13.25 7.02
CA ILE A 253 18.76 13.29 5.61
C ILE A 253 17.79 14.12 4.76
N PHE A 254 16.66 14.53 5.33
CA PHE A 254 15.60 15.25 4.63
C PHE A 254 15.74 16.76 4.82
N THR A 255 15.47 17.50 3.76
CA THR A 255 15.38 18.96 3.74
C THR A 255 14.05 19.38 3.14
N GLN A 256 13.55 20.55 3.52
CA GLN A 256 12.27 21.05 3.06
C GLN A 256 12.45 21.89 1.79
N LEU A 257 11.92 21.38 0.66
CA LEU A 257 11.92 22.08 -0.63
C LEU A 257 10.74 23.04 -0.81
N VAL A 258 9.57 22.67 -0.29
CA VAL A 258 8.35 23.49 -0.37
C VAL A 258 7.66 23.58 1.00
N PRO A 259 6.99 24.70 1.31
CA PRO A 259 6.05 24.78 2.43
C PRO A 259 4.93 23.77 2.21
N SER A 260 5.04 22.59 2.81
CA SER A 260 3.97 21.61 2.82
C SER A 260 3.23 21.70 4.15
N SER A 261 1.90 21.78 4.07
CA SER A 261 1.05 21.57 5.23
C SER A 261 1.20 20.10 5.65
N ARG A 262 1.95 19.86 6.73
CA ARG A 262 1.97 18.55 7.38
C ARG A 262 0.55 18.30 7.88
N THR A 263 -0.18 17.46 7.17
CA THR A 263 -1.49 17.01 7.63
C THR A 263 -1.22 15.83 8.54
N GLU A 264 -1.38 16.05 9.84
CA GLU A 264 -1.42 14.97 10.80
C GLU A 264 -2.79 14.30 10.65
N THR A 265 -2.80 13.04 10.24
CA THR A 265 -4.00 12.20 10.38
C THR A 265 -3.88 11.52 11.73
N PRO A 266 -4.60 11.99 12.77
CA PRO A 266 -4.62 11.29 14.05
C PRO A 266 -5.31 9.95 13.88
N ALA A 267 -4.55 8.86 13.97
CA ALA A 267 -5.08 7.52 14.13
C ALA A 267 -5.43 7.33 15.61
N ILE A 268 -6.68 7.63 15.98
CA ILE A 268 -7.24 7.34 17.31
C ILE A 268 -7.78 5.91 17.35
N ASP A 269 -7.54 5.21 18.46
CA ASP A 269 -8.00 3.83 18.72
C ASP A 269 -7.51 2.78 17.72
N LEU A 270 -6.35 2.99 17.08
CA LEU A 270 -5.68 1.93 16.33
C LEU A 270 -5.15 0.91 17.35
N THR A 271 -5.79 -0.25 17.42
CA THR A 271 -5.29 -1.35 18.24
C THR A 271 -3.96 -1.80 17.64
N ALA A 272 -2.86 -1.63 18.37
CA ALA A 272 -1.51 -1.95 17.90
C ALA A 272 -1.32 -3.43 17.48
N GLY A 273 -2.22 -4.31 17.95
CA GLY A 273 -2.25 -5.72 17.55
C GLY A 273 -3.08 -6.02 16.30
N GLY A 274 -3.82 -5.06 15.72
CA GLY A 274 -4.87 -5.35 14.74
C GLY A 274 -5.95 -6.29 15.31
N GLN A 275 -7.00 -6.54 14.53
CA GLN A 275 -7.95 -7.62 14.83
C GLN A 275 -7.78 -8.72 13.79
N SER A 276 -7.37 -9.92 14.23
CA SER A 276 -7.37 -11.11 13.39
C SER A 276 -8.63 -11.92 13.71
N SER A 277 -9.43 -12.22 12.69
CA SER A 277 -10.53 -13.17 12.82
C SER A 277 -10.00 -14.57 12.58
N THR A 278 -9.70 -15.32 13.65
CA THR A 278 -9.35 -16.73 13.50
C THR A 278 -10.60 -17.60 13.49
N LEU A 279 -10.56 -18.64 12.67
CA LEU A 279 -11.55 -19.71 12.68
C LEU A 279 -11.10 -20.73 13.72
N THR A 280 -11.74 -20.71 14.89
CA THR A 280 -11.48 -21.66 15.97
C THR A 280 -12.35 -22.91 15.77
N PRO A 281 -11.78 -24.13 15.70
CA PRO A 281 -12.56 -25.35 15.48
C PRO A 281 -13.43 -25.71 16.68
N SER A 282 -14.63 -26.25 16.43
CA SER A 282 -15.46 -26.89 17.44
C SER A 282 -15.05 -28.35 17.64
N ASP A 283 -14.07 -28.60 18.51
CA ASP A 283 -13.54 -29.94 18.85
C ASP A 283 -13.20 -30.85 17.63
N ASN A 284 -12.95 -32.13 17.91
CA ASN A 284 -12.60 -33.15 16.93
C ASN A 284 -13.80 -33.77 16.19
N GLY A 285 -14.99 -33.17 16.31
CA GLY A 285 -16.22 -33.64 15.67
C GLY A 285 -16.28 -33.29 14.19
N VAL A 286 -16.17 -34.28 13.32
CA VAL A 286 -16.47 -34.10 11.89
C VAL A 286 -17.98 -34.19 11.71
N VAL A 287 -18.60 -33.09 11.26
CA VAL A 287 -20.01 -33.09 10.87
C VAL A 287 -20.11 -33.70 9.48
N THR A 288 -20.95 -34.74 9.35
CA THR A 288 -21.17 -35.44 8.09
C THR A 288 -22.63 -35.30 7.69
N THR A 289 -22.88 -34.84 6.46
CA THR A 289 -24.22 -34.72 5.88
C THR A 289 -24.27 -35.49 4.56
N GLN A 290 -25.35 -36.23 4.32
CA GLN A 290 -25.60 -36.90 3.04
C GLN A 290 -26.68 -36.17 2.26
N THR A 291 -26.47 -36.01 0.96
CA THR A 291 -27.43 -35.35 0.07
C THR A 291 -27.42 -35.97 -1.32
N VAL A 292 -28.54 -35.83 -2.03
CA VAL A 292 -28.68 -36.16 -3.46
C VAL A 292 -28.82 -34.89 -4.31
N VAL A 293 -28.81 -33.69 -3.72
CA VAL A 293 -28.91 -32.41 -4.44
C VAL A 293 -27.73 -32.26 -5.42
N ALA A 294 -28.01 -31.75 -6.62
CA ALA A 294 -27.04 -31.72 -7.70
C ALA A 294 -25.88 -30.73 -7.45
N ILE A 295 -24.67 -31.27 -7.44
CA ILE A 295 -23.39 -30.54 -7.49
C ILE A 295 -22.87 -30.64 -8.91
N GLY A 296 -22.34 -29.54 -9.45
CA GLY A 296 -21.81 -29.49 -10.81
C GLY A 296 -21.20 -28.14 -11.15
N PRO A 297 -20.87 -27.89 -12.42
CA PRO A 297 -20.22 -26.67 -12.87
C PRO A 297 -20.95 -25.40 -12.40
N ASN A 298 -20.20 -24.43 -11.87
CA ASN A 298 -20.70 -23.10 -11.46
C ASN A 298 -21.81 -23.13 -10.40
N LYS A 299 -21.89 -24.20 -9.59
CA LYS A 299 -22.82 -24.29 -8.45
C LYS A 299 -22.10 -24.02 -7.14
N SER A 300 -22.83 -23.54 -6.14
CA SER A 300 -22.30 -23.36 -4.78
C SER A 300 -23.06 -24.24 -3.78
N TRP A 301 -22.35 -24.66 -2.74
CA TRP A 301 -22.87 -25.43 -1.62
C TRP A 301 -22.63 -24.68 -0.31
N TYR A 302 -23.66 -24.59 0.52
CA TYR A 302 -23.57 -23.99 1.85
C TYR A 302 -23.49 -25.08 2.92
N LEU A 303 -22.44 -25.07 3.74
CA LEU A 303 -22.18 -26.07 4.78
C LEU A 303 -23.07 -25.89 6.03
N GLY A 304 -23.77 -24.76 6.16
CA GLY A 304 -24.62 -24.46 7.32
C GLY A 304 -23.88 -23.68 8.42
N ASN A 305 -22.57 -23.87 8.55
CA ASN A 305 -21.69 -23.19 9.50
C ASN A 305 -20.34 -22.91 8.86
N ALA A 306 -19.54 -22.04 9.50
CA ALA A 306 -18.14 -21.87 9.13
C ALA A 306 -17.37 -23.19 9.29
N ALA A 307 -16.32 -23.38 8.50
CA ALA A 307 -15.54 -24.61 8.46
C ALA A 307 -14.07 -24.34 8.77
N GLN A 308 -13.40 -25.27 9.44
CA GLN A 308 -11.96 -25.18 9.68
C GLN A 308 -11.19 -25.29 8.35
N PRO A 309 -10.18 -24.44 8.10
CA PRO A 309 -9.30 -24.58 6.96
C PRO A 309 -8.72 -25.98 6.79
N GLY A 310 -8.78 -26.54 5.58
CA GLY A 310 -8.30 -27.87 5.24
C GLY A 310 -9.21 -29.04 5.68
N SER A 311 -10.38 -28.78 6.26
CA SER A 311 -11.24 -29.85 6.82
C SER A 311 -12.34 -30.35 5.91
N VAL A 312 -12.65 -29.64 4.82
CA VAL A 312 -13.84 -29.90 4.00
C VAL A 312 -13.58 -31.00 2.97
N SER A 313 -14.52 -31.93 2.84
CA SER A 313 -14.46 -32.99 1.83
C SER A 313 -15.83 -33.41 1.31
N PHE A 314 -15.89 -33.76 0.03
CA PHE A 314 -17.07 -34.33 -0.63
C PHE A 314 -16.67 -35.68 -1.21
N VAL A 315 -17.30 -36.75 -0.72
CA VAL A 315 -17.15 -38.11 -1.24
C VAL A 315 -18.36 -38.46 -2.07
N ILE A 316 -18.14 -38.75 -3.37
CA ILE A 316 -19.17 -39.01 -4.37
C ILE A 316 -18.79 -40.29 -5.12
N GLY A 317 -19.28 -41.44 -4.67
CA GLY A 317 -18.82 -42.73 -5.18
C GLY A 317 -17.31 -42.90 -5.00
N SER A 318 -16.56 -43.03 -6.09
CA SER A 318 -15.08 -43.10 -6.08
C SER A 318 -14.40 -41.72 -6.16
N ALA A 319 -15.14 -40.65 -6.46
CA ALA A 319 -14.59 -39.29 -6.52
C ALA A 319 -14.52 -38.68 -5.11
N THR A 320 -13.37 -38.10 -4.76
CA THR A 320 -13.21 -37.34 -3.52
C THR A 320 -12.69 -35.94 -3.85
N ILE A 321 -13.52 -34.93 -3.60
CA ILE A 321 -13.11 -33.53 -3.65
C ILE A 321 -12.62 -33.17 -2.24
N LYS A 322 -11.37 -32.74 -2.14
CA LYS A 322 -10.76 -32.36 -0.86
C LYS A 322 -10.41 -30.89 -0.86
N ASP A 323 -10.65 -30.25 0.27
CA ASP A 323 -10.12 -28.94 0.56
C ASP A 323 -8.60 -28.99 0.67
N SER A 324 -7.97 -28.12 -0.10
CA SER A 324 -6.57 -27.77 -0.03
C SER A 324 -6.51 -26.26 0.14
N GLY A 325 -6.68 -25.78 1.38
CA GLY A 325 -6.36 -24.41 1.78
C GLY A 325 -7.04 -23.32 0.96
N GLY A 326 -8.36 -23.43 0.79
CA GLY A 326 -9.18 -22.44 0.08
C GLY A 326 -9.57 -22.88 -1.33
N GLU A 327 -8.88 -23.89 -1.87
CA GLU A 327 -9.21 -24.54 -3.13
C GLU A 327 -9.81 -25.93 -2.90
N MET A 328 -10.82 -26.29 -3.69
CA MET A 328 -11.40 -27.63 -3.69
C MET A 328 -10.80 -28.43 -4.84
N VAL A 329 -10.11 -29.53 -4.52
CA VAL A 329 -9.31 -30.30 -5.47
C VAL A 329 -9.89 -31.70 -5.66
N LEU A 330 -10.04 -32.12 -6.93
CA LEU A 330 -10.41 -33.47 -7.33
C LEU A 330 -9.27 -34.10 -8.14
N GLY A 331 -8.64 -35.16 -7.61
CA GLY A 331 -7.60 -35.90 -8.34
C GLY A 331 -6.43 -35.02 -8.83
N GLY A 332 -6.12 -33.93 -8.13
CA GLY A 332 -5.08 -32.96 -8.49
C GLY A 332 -5.56 -31.76 -9.32
N THR A 333 -6.81 -31.75 -9.79
CA THR A 333 -7.40 -30.61 -10.52
C THR A 333 -8.23 -29.73 -9.58
N VAL A 334 -8.06 -28.41 -9.64
CA VAL A 334 -8.87 -27.45 -8.89
C VAL A 334 -10.27 -27.37 -9.51
N VAL A 335 -11.28 -27.81 -8.76
CA VAL A 335 -12.69 -27.87 -9.17
C VAL A 335 -13.57 -26.85 -8.44
N GLY A 336 -13.00 -26.04 -7.55
CA GLY A 336 -13.73 -24.99 -6.85
C GLY A 336 -12.89 -24.29 -5.79
N SER A 337 -13.54 -23.45 -4.99
CA SER A 337 -12.96 -22.76 -3.83
C SER A 337 -13.90 -22.79 -2.63
N ILE A 338 -13.37 -22.50 -1.45
CA ILE A 338 -14.14 -22.42 -0.20
C ILE A 338 -13.91 -21.08 0.50
N GLU A 339 -15.01 -20.42 0.87
CA GLU A 339 -15.02 -19.33 1.84
C GLU A 339 -15.33 -19.89 3.23
N TYR A 340 -14.30 -20.06 4.04
CA TYR A 340 -14.40 -20.75 5.33
C TYR A 340 -15.30 -20.08 6.34
N GLN A 341 -15.27 -18.73 6.42
CA GLN A 341 -16.05 -17.97 7.40
C GLN A 341 -17.55 -18.06 7.12
N ARG A 342 -17.94 -18.11 5.84
CA ARG A 342 -19.34 -18.34 5.46
C ARG A 342 -19.66 -19.82 5.29
N GLY A 343 -18.67 -20.71 5.24
CA GLY A 343 -18.89 -22.12 4.92
C GLY A 343 -19.49 -22.32 3.53
N VAL A 344 -19.13 -21.48 2.55
CA VAL A 344 -19.64 -21.56 1.18
C VAL A 344 -18.56 -22.17 0.29
N VAL A 345 -18.88 -23.30 -0.34
CA VAL A 345 -18.05 -23.92 -1.37
C VAL A 345 -18.60 -23.52 -2.72
N SER A 346 -17.78 -22.96 -3.61
CA SER A 346 -18.17 -22.59 -4.97
C SER A 346 -17.41 -23.41 -5.99
N PHE A 347 -18.12 -24.19 -6.79
CA PHE A 347 -17.54 -25.04 -7.82
C PHE A 347 -17.36 -24.26 -9.13
N ASN A 348 -16.19 -24.42 -9.77
CA ASN A 348 -15.89 -23.77 -11.03
C ASN A 348 -16.41 -24.60 -12.23
N SER A 349 -16.14 -24.17 -13.46
CA SER A 349 -16.58 -24.87 -14.67
C SER A 349 -15.93 -26.24 -14.88
N GLN A 350 -14.84 -26.55 -14.17
CA GLN A 350 -14.11 -27.82 -14.23
C GLN A 350 -14.70 -28.89 -13.29
N CYS A 351 -15.63 -28.52 -12.41
CA CYS A 351 -16.32 -29.47 -11.55
C CYS A 351 -17.21 -30.40 -12.38
N PRO A 352 -17.04 -31.74 -12.33
CA PRO A 352 -17.95 -32.65 -13.01
C PRO A 352 -19.39 -32.51 -12.50
N ASP A 353 -20.37 -32.72 -13.38
CA ASP A 353 -21.77 -32.79 -12.95
C ASP A 353 -22.03 -34.14 -12.29
N TYR A 354 -22.36 -34.12 -11.01
CA TYR A 354 -22.65 -35.29 -10.20
C TYR A 354 -24.14 -35.57 -10.07
N GLY A 355 -25.01 -34.82 -10.76
CA GLY A 355 -26.44 -35.10 -10.89
C GLY A 355 -27.09 -35.43 -9.54
N THR A 356 -27.85 -36.52 -9.48
CA THR A 356 -28.51 -36.98 -8.23
C THR A 356 -27.73 -38.04 -7.46
N ALA A 357 -26.44 -38.26 -7.75
CA ALA A 357 -25.62 -39.20 -7.00
C ALA A 357 -25.58 -38.84 -5.51
N THR A 358 -25.45 -39.82 -4.62
CA THR A 358 -25.28 -39.56 -3.19
C THR A 358 -23.92 -38.92 -2.93
N LYS A 359 -23.91 -37.77 -2.26
CA LYS A 359 -22.70 -37.09 -1.80
C LYS A 359 -22.64 -37.14 -0.29
N THR A 360 -21.52 -37.60 0.24
CA THR A 360 -21.20 -37.51 1.67
C THR A 360 -20.29 -36.32 1.86
N ILE A 361 -20.79 -35.31 2.55
CA ILE A 361 -20.08 -34.04 2.79
C ILE A 361 -19.63 -34.05 4.24
N ALA A 362 -18.34 -33.88 4.46
CA ALA A 362 -17.73 -33.89 5.78
C ALA A 362 -16.89 -32.64 6.00
N PHE A 363 -17.03 -31.98 7.15
CA PHE A 363 -16.22 -30.83 7.55
C PHE A 363 -16.12 -30.73 9.08
N LYS A 364 -15.11 -30.01 9.58
CA LYS A 364 -15.05 -29.63 11.00
C LYS A 364 -15.64 -28.22 11.16
N PRO A 365 -16.73 -28.03 11.92
CA PRO A 365 -17.28 -26.70 12.11
C PRO A 365 -16.29 -25.80 12.86
N ALA A 366 -16.31 -24.52 12.53
CA ALA A 366 -15.50 -23.48 13.17
C ALA A 366 -16.37 -22.29 13.55
N GLY A 367 -15.89 -21.47 14.50
CA GLY A 367 -16.47 -20.17 14.83
C GLY A 367 -15.47 -19.06 14.52
N SER A 368 -15.94 -17.95 13.95
CA SER A 368 -15.12 -16.74 13.82
C SER A 368 -15.12 -15.99 15.14
N VAL A 369 -13.96 -15.89 15.78
CA VAL A 369 -13.76 -15.04 16.96
C VAL A 369 -12.82 -13.93 16.56
N SER A 370 -13.28 -12.67 16.66
CA SER A 370 -12.40 -11.51 16.52
C SER A 370 -11.55 -11.37 17.77
N ARG A 371 -10.23 -11.27 17.60
CA ARG A 371 -9.26 -11.21 18.71
C ARG A 371 -8.20 -10.16 18.40
N ILE A 372 -7.56 -9.65 19.44
CA ILE A 372 -6.32 -8.87 19.31
C ILE A 372 -5.22 -9.85 18.86
N SER A 373 -4.51 -9.51 17.79
CA SER A 373 -3.46 -10.40 17.28
C SER A 373 -2.22 -10.36 18.18
N ASP A 374 -1.56 -11.51 18.31
CA ASP A 374 -0.18 -11.59 18.76
C ASP A 374 0.72 -10.91 17.73
N THR A 375 1.70 -10.14 18.18
CA THR A 375 2.59 -9.37 17.29
C THR A 375 4.06 -9.63 17.56
N MET A 376 4.86 -9.60 16.49
CA MET A 376 6.31 -9.59 16.54
C MET A 376 6.83 -8.61 15.49
N ASN A 377 8.03 -8.07 15.67
CA ASN A 377 8.71 -7.32 14.62
C ASN A 377 10.16 -7.76 14.42
N ILE A 378 10.68 -7.50 13.23
CA ILE A 378 12.10 -7.56 12.92
C ILE A 378 12.51 -6.15 12.46
N PRO A 379 13.35 -5.43 13.23
CA PRO A 379 13.79 -4.09 12.84
C PRO A 379 14.77 -4.16 11.66
N ILE A 380 14.62 -3.22 10.73
CA ILE A 380 15.47 -3.10 9.53
C ILE A 380 16.52 -2.02 9.76
N ASN A 381 17.77 -2.45 9.89
CA ASN A 381 18.96 -1.60 9.88
C ASN A 381 19.91 -2.07 8.76
N GLU A 382 21.02 -1.37 8.54
CA GLU A 382 21.95 -1.71 7.45
C GLU A 382 22.49 -3.15 7.51
N ASN A 383 22.59 -3.74 8.71
CA ASN A 383 23.06 -5.11 8.88
C ASN A 383 21.95 -6.16 8.70
N THR A 384 20.70 -5.81 8.95
CA THR A 384 19.54 -6.72 8.85
C THR A 384 18.74 -6.55 7.55
N ARG A 385 19.12 -5.57 6.72
CA ARG A 385 18.49 -5.32 5.43
C ARG A 385 18.89 -6.41 4.44
N GLY A 386 17.89 -7.15 3.95
CA GLY A 386 18.07 -8.23 3.00
C GLY A 386 16.75 -8.62 2.37
N TYR A 387 16.77 -9.68 1.56
CA TYR A 387 15.56 -10.24 0.96
C TYR A 387 14.98 -11.39 1.79
N ALA A 388 15.83 -12.18 2.44
CA ALA A 388 15.41 -13.38 3.15
C ALA A 388 15.37 -13.15 4.67
N TYR A 389 14.25 -13.53 5.29
CA TYR A 389 14.02 -13.41 6.72
C TYR A 389 13.50 -14.72 7.30
N THR A 390 13.93 -15.04 8.52
CA THR A 390 13.42 -16.17 9.28
C THR A 390 12.96 -15.69 10.65
N ALA A 391 11.89 -16.32 11.16
CA ALA A 391 11.33 -16.02 12.46
C ALA A 391 10.79 -17.30 13.11
N THR A 392 10.68 -17.31 14.43
CA THR A 392 9.93 -18.34 15.15
C THR A 392 8.84 -17.66 15.94
N LEU A 393 7.59 -17.85 15.51
CA LEU A 393 6.42 -17.21 16.09
C LEU A 393 5.92 -18.02 17.29
N ARG A 394 5.82 -17.35 18.44
CA ARG A 394 5.30 -17.92 19.69
C ARG A 394 4.34 -16.93 20.33
N PRO A 395 3.11 -17.33 20.66
CA PRO A 395 2.48 -18.65 20.44
C PRO A 395 2.35 -19.03 18.95
N ILE A 396 2.20 -20.33 18.64
CA ILE A 396 2.16 -20.81 17.25
C ILE A 396 0.90 -20.26 16.55
N PRO A 397 1.01 -19.67 15.35
CA PRO A 397 -0.13 -19.16 14.61
C PRO A 397 -1.18 -20.21 14.27
N ASP A 398 -2.46 -19.82 14.33
CA ASP A 398 -3.56 -20.57 13.72
C ASP A 398 -3.42 -20.52 12.18
N PRO A 399 -3.67 -21.64 11.47
CA PRO A 399 -3.65 -21.65 10.02
C PRO A 399 -4.61 -20.61 9.41
N GLY A 400 -4.08 -19.77 8.51
CA GLY A 400 -4.78 -18.71 7.80
C GLY A 400 -4.86 -17.38 8.56
N SER A 401 -4.19 -17.25 9.71
CA SER A 401 -4.29 -16.06 10.57
C SER A 401 -3.11 -15.09 10.47
N LEU A 402 -1.98 -15.54 9.91
CA LEU A 402 -0.74 -14.78 9.89
C LEU A 402 -0.74 -13.75 8.75
N ILE A 403 -0.43 -12.51 9.11
CA ILE A 403 -0.16 -11.40 8.21
C ILE A 403 1.25 -10.87 8.52
N VAL A 404 2.03 -10.65 7.48
CA VAL A 404 3.35 -10.04 7.55
C VAL A 404 3.35 -8.77 6.71
N SER A 405 3.66 -7.64 7.31
CA SER A 405 3.73 -6.34 6.64
C SER A 405 5.16 -5.82 6.61
N PHE A 406 5.61 -5.31 5.47
CA PHE A 406 6.92 -4.67 5.35
C PHE A 406 6.84 -3.40 4.51
N MET A 407 7.75 -2.46 4.77
CA MET A 407 7.84 -1.22 4.01
C MET A 407 9.03 -1.28 3.06
N ALA A 408 8.78 -0.95 1.78
CA ALA A 408 9.83 -0.75 0.79
C ALA A 408 9.49 0.46 -0.08
N GLN A 409 10.47 1.35 -0.31
CA GLN A 409 10.31 2.59 -1.06
C GLN A 409 9.17 3.48 -0.52
N GLY A 410 8.97 3.50 0.80
CA GLY A 410 7.92 4.27 1.47
C GLY A 410 6.51 3.68 1.39
N LYS A 411 6.32 2.50 0.74
CA LYS A 411 5.03 1.83 0.61
C LYS A 411 4.97 0.55 1.45
N TRP A 412 3.82 0.28 2.06
CA TRP A 412 3.56 -0.97 2.78
C TRP A 412 3.10 -2.09 1.83
N TYR A 413 3.64 -3.28 2.06
CA TYR A 413 3.29 -4.51 1.38
C TYR A 413 2.93 -5.58 2.41
N ASP A 414 1.87 -6.34 2.13
CA ASP A 414 1.40 -7.42 3.01
C ASP A 414 1.57 -8.79 2.34
N LEU A 415 2.01 -9.77 3.13
CA LEU A 415 2.00 -11.19 2.83
C LEU A 415 1.07 -11.90 3.82
N VAL A 416 0.11 -12.66 3.29
CA VAL A 416 -0.94 -13.34 4.07
C VAL A 416 -0.77 -14.85 3.94
N ASP A 417 -1.03 -15.58 5.02
CA ASP A 417 -1.03 -17.04 5.03
C ASP A 417 -2.31 -17.63 4.40
N ASN A 418 -2.16 -18.63 3.53
CA ASN A 418 -3.29 -19.34 2.89
C ASN A 418 -3.86 -20.48 3.76
N GLY A 419 -3.31 -20.71 4.95
CA GLY A 419 -3.69 -21.79 5.84
C GLY A 419 -3.07 -23.15 5.49
N LYS A 420 -2.26 -23.24 4.42
CA LYS A 420 -1.35 -24.37 4.15
C LYS A 420 0.05 -24.13 4.70
N GLY A 421 0.30 -22.92 5.20
CA GLY A 421 1.63 -22.51 5.63
C GLY A 421 2.45 -21.94 4.47
N GLU A 422 1.78 -21.33 3.48
CA GLU A 422 2.42 -20.55 2.43
C GLU A 422 1.93 -19.10 2.54
N LEU A 423 2.88 -18.16 2.44
CA LEU A 423 2.64 -16.72 2.47
C LEU A 423 2.60 -16.17 1.05
N TYR A 424 1.57 -15.40 0.74
CA TYR A 424 1.38 -14.76 -0.55
C TYR A 424 0.99 -13.30 -0.39
N GLY A 425 1.53 -12.44 -1.25
CA GLY A 425 1.06 -11.06 -1.38
C GLY A 425 -0.09 -10.93 -2.36
N ALA A 426 -0.65 -9.73 -2.45
CA ALA A 426 -1.65 -9.40 -3.48
C ALA A 426 -1.12 -9.60 -4.90
N ASP A 427 0.21 -9.47 -5.09
CA ASP A 427 0.93 -9.83 -6.30
C ASP A 427 2.12 -10.74 -5.95
N ALA A 428 2.46 -11.67 -6.83
CA ALA A 428 3.58 -12.59 -6.64
C ALA A 428 4.93 -11.87 -6.48
N SER A 429 5.04 -10.65 -7.01
CA SER A 429 6.21 -9.77 -6.88
C SER A 429 6.40 -9.19 -5.48
N TYR A 430 5.43 -9.32 -4.56
CA TYR A 430 5.56 -8.75 -3.21
C TYR A 430 6.41 -9.64 -2.30
N GLY A 431 6.57 -10.91 -2.66
CA GLY A 431 7.34 -11.88 -1.91
C GLY A 431 6.57 -13.16 -1.68
N SER A 432 7.27 -14.16 -1.14
CA SER A 432 6.70 -15.46 -0.82
C SER A 432 7.36 -16.01 0.44
N GLY A 433 6.69 -16.93 1.10
CA GLY A 433 7.26 -17.55 2.28
C GLY A 433 6.51 -18.79 2.69
N THR A 434 7.04 -19.47 3.70
CA THR A 434 6.40 -20.63 4.31
C THR A 434 6.44 -20.54 5.82
N ILE A 435 5.43 -21.11 6.46
CA ILE A 435 5.33 -21.27 7.90
C ILE A 435 4.93 -22.70 8.25
N SER A 436 5.64 -23.28 9.22
CA SER A 436 5.28 -24.56 9.82
C SER A 436 4.40 -24.35 11.04
N PHE A 437 3.11 -24.73 10.97
CA PHE A 437 2.20 -24.72 12.13
C PHE A 437 2.53 -25.79 13.19
N SER A 438 3.51 -26.66 12.94
CA SER A 438 3.98 -27.61 13.95
C SER A 438 5.06 -27.01 14.87
N THR A 439 5.88 -26.09 14.34
CA THR A 439 7.03 -25.52 15.07
C THR A 439 6.92 -24.01 15.28
N GLY A 440 6.03 -23.32 14.55
CA GLY A 440 5.98 -21.85 14.47
C GLY A 440 7.12 -21.25 13.67
N SER A 441 7.92 -22.06 12.97
CA SER A 441 9.07 -21.60 12.19
C SER A 441 8.60 -21.05 10.85
N LEU A 442 9.05 -19.84 10.54
CA LEU A 442 8.75 -19.11 9.33
C LEU A 442 10.04 -18.81 8.56
N MET A 443 9.96 -18.89 7.24
CA MET A 443 10.96 -18.38 6.32
C MET A 443 10.26 -17.63 5.19
N MET A 444 10.71 -16.42 4.88
CA MET A 444 10.15 -15.63 3.79
C MET A 444 11.26 -14.99 2.97
N THR A 445 10.91 -14.68 1.72
CA THR A 445 11.68 -13.86 0.81
C THR A 445 10.80 -12.69 0.37
N LEU A 446 11.20 -11.47 0.69
CA LEU A 446 10.52 -10.26 0.27
C LEU A 446 10.73 -10.01 -1.22
N GLY A 447 9.77 -9.34 -1.85
CA GLY A 447 9.84 -8.93 -3.24
C GLY A 447 10.74 -7.72 -3.52
N ALA A 448 10.96 -6.89 -2.50
CA ALA A 448 11.78 -5.70 -2.54
C ALA A 448 12.60 -5.56 -1.26
N LEU A 449 13.75 -4.87 -1.34
CA LEU A 449 14.54 -4.56 -0.16
C LEU A 449 13.76 -3.61 0.76
N PRO A 450 13.56 -3.98 2.04
CA PRO A 450 12.84 -3.12 2.96
C PRO A 450 13.66 -1.89 3.31
N ASP A 451 12.98 -0.81 3.70
CA ASP A 451 13.61 0.48 3.94
C ASP A 451 14.38 0.49 5.27
N THR A 452 15.59 1.06 5.27
CA THR A 452 16.39 1.22 6.48
C THR A 452 15.67 2.12 7.49
N GLY A 453 15.56 1.68 8.74
CA GLY A 453 14.80 2.35 9.79
C GLY A 453 13.34 1.90 9.91
N SER A 454 12.86 1.04 9.00
CA SER A 454 11.53 0.41 9.10
C SER A 454 11.56 -0.88 9.94
N SER A 455 10.44 -1.60 10.00
CA SER A 455 10.35 -2.93 10.60
C SER A 455 9.46 -3.82 9.76
N ILE A 456 9.81 -5.10 9.68
CA ILE A 456 8.89 -6.14 9.24
C ILE A 456 8.00 -6.46 10.44
N LEU A 457 6.69 -6.33 10.26
CA LEU A 457 5.68 -6.53 11.27
C LEU A 457 4.99 -7.87 11.02
N PHE A 458 4.74 -8.61 12.09
CA PHE A 458 4.04 -9.88 12.08
C PHE A 458 2.83 -9.73 12.99
N ALA A 459 1.66 -10.16 12.52
CA ALA A 459 0.44 -10.21 13.31
C ALA A 459 -0.26 -11.55 13.05
N TRP A 460 -0.65 -12.28 14.10
CA TRP A 460 -1.36 -13.55 13.96
C TRP A 460 -2.28 -13.84 15.14
N GLY A 461 -3.21 -14.78 14.97
CA GLY A 461 -4.01 -15.29 16.09
C GLY A 461 -3.50 -16.65 16.57
N SER A 462 -3.68 -16.94 17.86
CA SER A 462 -3.23 -18.19 18.47
C SER A 462 -4.36 -18.98 19.14
N PRO A 463 -4.31 -20.33 19.12
CA PRO A 463 -5.37 -21.16 19.69
C PRO A 463 -5.37 -21.17 21.23
N THR A 464 -4.26 -20.74 21.85
CA THR A 464 -4.04 -20.69 23.31
C THR A 464 -4.99 -19.76 24.08
N THR A 465 -5.75 -18.92 23.39
CA THR A 465 -6.70 -17.97 24.01
C THR A 465 -8.16 -18.41 23.90
N SER A 466 -8.44 -19.61 23.38
CA SER A 466 -9.80 -20.18 23.28
C SER A 466 -9.98 -21.38 24.19
N PHE A 467 -11.09 -21.40 24.93
CA PHE A 467 -11.53 -22.60 25.64
C PHE A 467 -12.69 -23.25 24.89
N ASN A 468 -12.47 -24.45 24.37
CA ASN A 468 -13.51 -25.24 23.73
C ASN A 468 -14.43 -25.87 24.79
N ARG A 469 -15.72 -25.54 24.73
CA ARG A 469 -16.73 -26.03 25.67
C ARG A 469 -17.38 -27.37 25.25
N ALA A 470 -17.02 -27.98 24.12
CA ALA A 470 -17.68 -29.19 23.62
C ALA A 470 -17.73 -30.36 24.61
N ASN A 471 -16.70 -30.49 25.46
CA ASN A 471 -16.62 -31.51 26.51
C ASN A 471 -16.98 -30.97 27.91
N THR A 472 -17.50 -29.73 28.00
CA THR A 472 -18.05 -29.20 29.24
C THR A 472 -19.49 -29.71 29.37
N PRO A 473 -19.82 -30.52 30.39
CA PRO A 473 -21.20 -30.96 30.57
C PRO A 473 -22.10 -29.74 30.75
N THR A 474 -22.97 -29.48 29.78
CA THR A 474 -24.04 -28.51 29.93
C THR A 474 -25.09 -29.13 30.83
N THR A 475 -25.36 -28.51 31.98
CA THR A 475 -26.49 -28.92 32.83
C THR A 475 -27.75 -28.86 31.98
N GLN A 476 -28.49 -29.97 31.91
CA GLN A 476 -29.75 -30.00 31.15
C GLN A 476 -30.66 -28.90 31.68
N ALA A 477 -31.28 -28.11 30.79
CA ALA A 477 -32.23 -27.07 31.20
C ALA A 477 -33.42 -27.75 31.90
N GLY A 478 -33.44 -27.69 33.23
CA GLY A 478 -34.55 -28.12 34.07
C GLY A 478 -35.31 -26.90 34.58
N VAL A 479 -36.65 -26.94 34.51
CA VAL A 479 -37.49 -25.99 35.26
C VAL A 479 -37.68 -26.57 36.65
N SER A 480 -37.12 -25.93 37.67
CA SER A 480 -37.48 -26.21 39.07
C SER A 480 -38.42 -25.10 39.56
N GLY A 481 -39.51 -25.50 40.17
CA GLY A 481 -40.51 -24.59 40.72
C GLY A 481 -41.37 -25.31 41.75
N VAL A 482 -41.83 -24.58 42.76
CA VAL A 482 -42.79 -25.07 43.75
C VAL A 482 -44.15 -24.51 43.39
N LEU A 483 -45.11 -25.38 43.06
CA LEU A 483 -46.51 -24.99 42.86
C LEU A 483 -47.32 -25.41 44.10
N GLY A 484 -47.46 -24.49 45.05
CA GLY A 484 -48.31 -24.68 46.24
C GLY A 484 -47.85 -25.81 47.17
N ASP A 485 -48.42 -25.84 48.38
CA ASP A 485 -47.97 -26.68 49.49
C ASP A 485 -47.93 -28.19 49.14
N GLY A 486 -46.74 -28.69 48.85
CA GLY A 486 -46.40 -30.11 48.98
C GLY A 486 -45.97 -30.87 47.72
N ILE A 487 -45.87 -30.26 46.53
CA ILE A 487 -45.40 -30.97 45.32
C ILE A 487 -44.06 -30.40 44.84
N THR A 488 -42.98 -31.18 45.02
CA THR A 488 -41.67 -30.93 44.42
C THR A 488 -41.46 -31.88 43.24
N PHE A 489 -41.10 -31.35 42.07
CA PHE A 489 -40.65 -32.16 40.94
C PHE A 489 -39.12 -32.06 40.83
N ASN A 490 -38.41 -33.18 41.00
CA ASN A 490 -37.00 -33.26 40.66
C ASN A 490 -36.86 -33.72 39.20
N GLU A 491 -36.17 -32.90 38.41
CA GLU A 491 -35.57 -33.16 37.09
C GLU A 491 -36.29 -34.20 36.21
N TRP A 492 -37.29 -33.75 35.46
CA TRP A 492 -37.82 -34.51 34.33
C TRP A 492 -37.14 -34.04 33.05
N PRO A 493 -36.52 -34.94 32.24
CA PRO A 493 -36.00 -34.55 30.94
C PRO A 493 -37.17 -34.15 30.03
N LEU A 494 -37.08 -32.97 29.42
CA LEU A 494 -37.97 -32.57 28.33
C LEU A 494 -37.79 -33.55 27.16
N LEU A 495 -38.71 -34.50 27.03
CA LEU A 495 -38.89 -35.29 25.82
C LEU A 495 -39.30 -34.34 24.70
N ALA A 496 -38.35 -33.94 23.87
CA ALA A 496 -38.62 -33.25 22.62
C ALA A 496 -39.37 -34.23 21.70
N ILE A 497 -40.69 -34.09 21.62
CA ILE A 497 -41.51 -34.73 20.59
C ILE A 497 -41.17 -34.03 19.27
N SER A 498 -40.55 -34.75 18.34
CA SER A 498 -40.41 -34.31 16.95
C SER A 498 -41.79 -34.27 16.29
N ALA A 499 -42.16 -33.13 15.72
CA ALA A 499 -43.26 -32.99 14.77
C ALA A 499 -42.69 -32.84 13.35
#